data_AF-A0A1I5PWH3-F1
#
_entry.id   AF-A0A1I5PWH3-F1
#
_cell.length_a   1.000
_cell.length_b   1.000
_cell.length_c   1.000
_cell.angle_alpha   90.00
_cell.angle_beta   90.00
_cell.angle_gamma   90.00
#
_symmetry.space_group_name_H-M   'P 1'
#
loop_
_entity.id
_entity.type
_entity.pdbx_description
1 polymer ?
#
loop_
_entity_poly.entity_id
_entity_poly.type
_entity_poly.pdbx_seq_one_letter_code
_entity_poly.pdbx_strand_id
1 'polypeptide(L)'
;MRYLLVKSIVFGIALLPGMASAAKNELGEVVTERNESICKQKFTQELFTQQRIFSSTRNGPDKRRIAERKIAASREKYSLTASYCDAYDVIITFEPETLDRRPGDAQFD
;
A
#
# COMPACT_ATOMS: atom_id res chain seq x y z
N MET A 1 -9.56 52.57 -20.99
CA MET A 1 -9.80 52.80 -19.55
C MET A 1 -11.31 52.82 -19.29
N ARG A 2 -11.81 51.84 -18.54
CA ARG A 2 -13.18 51.85 -17.99
C ARG A 2 -13.05 51.59 -16.50
N TYR A 3 -13.56 52.54 -15.74
CA TYR A 3 -13.50 52.64 -14.30
C TYR A 3 -14.67 51.89 -13.64
N LEU A 4 -14.43 51.45 -12.41
CA LEU A 4 -15.36 51.32 -11.27
C LEU A 4 -16.42 50.21 -11.31
N LEU A 5 -16.37 49.29 -10.33
CA LEU A 5 -17.07 49.47 -9.04
C LEU A 5 -16.79 48.28 -8.11
N VAL A 6 -16.16 48.60 -6.99
CA VAL A 6 -16.04 47.76 -5.79
C VAL A 6 -17.42 47.61 -5.16
N LYS A 7 -17.82 46.38 -4.82
CA LYS A 7 -18.80 46.14 -3.74
C LYS A 7 -18.32 44.97 -2.88
N SER A 8 -17.58 45.34 -1.85
CA SER A 8 -17.30 44.51 -0.68
C SER A 8 -18.62 44.13 -0.02
N ILE A 9 -18.95 42.85 0.04
CA ILE A 9 -20.01 42.34 0.89
C ILE A 9 -19.34 41.84 2.17
N VAL A 10 -19.40 42.69 3.20
CA VAL A 10 -19.05 42.33 4.57
C VAL A 10 -20.24 41.55 5.13
N PHE A 11 -20.15 40.22 5.16
CA PHE A 11 -21.03 39.40 5.99
C PHE A 11 -20.41 39.33 7.39
N GLY A 12 -20.84 40.23 8.26
CA GLY A 12 -20.79 39.98 9.70
C GLY A 12 -22.03 39.20 10.11
N ILE A 13 -21.87 38.06 10.78
CA ILE A 13 -22.88 37.45 11.66
C ILE A 13 -22.17 36.54 12.67
N ALA A 14 -22.46 36.85 13.94
CA ALA A 14 -22.57 36.00 15.13
C ALA A 14 -21.36 35.17 15.61
N LEU A 15 -20.68 35.73 16.61
CA LEU A 15 -20.07 34.96 17.70
C LEU A 15 -21.15 34.14 18.44
N LEU A 16 -21.16 32.83 18.22
CA LEU A 16 -21.81 31.86 19.11
C LEU A 16 -20.73 31.23 20.01
N PRO A 17 -20.89 31.25 21.35
CA PRO A 17 -20.01 30.52 22.26
C PRO A 17 -20.38 29.02 22.18
N GLY A 18 -19.76 28.34 21.22
CA GLY A 18 -19.82 26.88 21.11
C GLY A 18 -19.05 26.24 22.25
N MET A 19 -19.73 25.38 23.00
CA MET A 19 -19.24 24.70 24.19
C MET A 19 -17.90 23.98 23.95
N ALA A 20 -16.94 24.22 24.85
CA ALA A 20 -15.71 23.44 24.92
C ALA A 20 -16.05 22.01 25.34
N SER A 21 -16.16 21.12 24.35
CA SER A 21 -16.16 19.68 24.59
C SER A 21 -14.74 19.27 24.90
N ALA A 22 -14.44 19.05 26.19
CA ALA A 22 -13.19 18.43 26.62
C ALA A 22 -13.17 16.99 26.10
N ALA A 23 -12.65 16.81 24.89
CA ALA A 23 -12.31 15.51 24.37
C ALA A 23 -11.22 14.93 25.29
N LYS A 24 -11.54 13.82 25.95
CA LYS A 24 -10.56 12.98 26.62
C LYS A 24 -9.46 12.65 25.60
N ASN A 25 -8.24 13.09 25.86
CA ASN A 25 -7.08 12.52 25.20
C ASN A 25 -6.94 11.09 25.72
N GLU A 26 -7.58 10.15 25.03
CA GLU A 26 -7.05 8.79 25.04
C GLU A 26 -5.65 8.91 24.44
N LEU A 27 -4.66 8.45 25.21
CA LEU A 27 -3.27 8.42 24.81
C LEU A 27 -3.20 7.59 23.53
N GLY A 28 -3.22 8.29 22.39
CA GLY A 28 -3.41 7.68 21.08
C GLY A 28 -2.44 6.53 20.91
N GLU A 29 -2.97 5.39 20.48
CA GLU A 29 -2.17 4.41 19.75
C GLU A 29 -1.33 5.20 18.77
N VAL A 30 0.00 5.12 18.92
CA VAL A 30 0.91 5.70 17.93
C VAL A 30 0.77 4.82 16.69
N VAL A 31 -0.30 5.07 15.93
CA VAL A 31 -0.43 4.65 14.56
C VAL A 31 0.65 5.42 13.84
N THR A 32 1.86 4.88 13.81
CA THR A 32 2.90 5.37 12.91
C THR A 32 2.28 5.30 11.53
N GLU A 33 1.97 6.43 10.91
CA GLU A 33 1.43 6.47 9.56
C GLU A 33 2.29 5.56 8.67
N ARG A 34 1.64 4.66 7.93
CA ARG A 34 2.32 3.75 7.00
C ARG A 34 3.11 4.61 6.00
N ASN A 35 4.43 4.63 6.13
CA ASN A 35 5.30 5.47 5.31
C ASN A 35 5.65 4.76 4.00
N GLU A 36 5.11 5.27 2.90
CA GLU A 36 5.31 4.71 1.55
C GLU A 36 6.78 4.56 1.15
N SER A 37 7.67 5.46 1.59
CA SER A 37 9.11 5.36 1.28
C SER A 37 9.77 4.17 1.99
N ILE A 38 9.39 3.92 3.24
CA ILE A 38 9.86 2.76 4.02
C ILE A 38 9.28 1.48 3.43
N CYS A 39 7.98 1.45 3.13
CA CYS A 39 7.33 0.32 2.50
C CYS A 39 7.96 0.00 1.13
N LYS A 40 8.28 1.02 0.32
CA LYS A 40 8.97 0.82 -0.97
C LYS A 40 10.32 0.13 -0.79
N GLN A 41 11.12 0.53 0.19
CA GLN A 41 12.40 -0.11 0.47
C GLN A 41 12.21 -1.57 0.87
N LYS A 42 11.30 -1.85 1.81
CA LYS A 42 10.99 -3.20 2.28
C LYS A 42 10.42 -4.09 1.16
N PHE A 43 9.49 -3.55 0.39
CA PHE A 43 8.91 -4.22 -0.77
C PHE A 43 9.98 -4.58 -1.80
N THR A 44 10.89 -3.64 -2.11
CA THR A 44 11.97 -3.88 -3.07
C THR A 44 12.88 -5.00 -2.57
N GLN A 45 13.27 -4.97 -1.30
CA GLN A 45 14.09 -6.02 -0.70
C GLN A 45 13.41 -7.39 -0.79
N GLU A 46 12.14 -7.47 -0.41
CA GLU A 46 11.41 -8.74 -0.42
C GLU A 46 11.14 -9.24 -1.83
N LEU A 47 10.84 -8.34 -2.78
CA LEU A 47 10.71 -8.66 -4.19
C LEU A 47 11.98 -9.31 -4.74
N PHE A 48 13.16 -8.78 -4.39
CA PHE A 48 14.43 -9.41 -4.76
C PHE A 48 14.66 -10.76 -4.08
N THR A 49 14.23 -10.93 -2.83
CA THR A 49 14.27 -12.22 -2.12
C THR A 49 13.44 -13.26 -2.88
N GLN A 50 12.18 -12.96 -3.18
CA GLN A 50 11.29 -13.85 -3.91
C GLN A 50 11.82 -14.12 -5.33
N GLN A 51 12.35 -13.11 -6.03
CA GLN A 51 12.94 -13.29 -7.36
C GLN A 51 14.12 -14.27 -7.32
N ARG A 52 14.97 -14.21 -6.29
CA ARG A 52 16.09 -15.15 -6.09
C ARG A 52 15.60 -16.58 -5.81
N ILE A 53 14.52 -16.72 -5.04
CA ILE A 53 13.90 -18.01 -4.77
C ILE A 53 13.38 -18.61 -6.07
N PHE A 54 12.62 -17.83 -6.84
CA PHE A 54 12.05 -18.22 -8.13
C PHE A 54 13.13 -18.61 -9.16
N SER A 55 14.21 -17.84 -9.26
CA SER A 55 15.24 -18.04 -10.29
C SER A 55 16.22 -19.17 -9.98
N SER A 56 16.34 -19.61 -8.73
CA SER A 56 17.31 -20.63 -8.32
C SER A 56 16.79 -22.03 -8.61
N THR A 57 17.50 -22.77 -9.47
CA THR A 57 17.25 -24.20 -9.75
C THR A 57 17.55 -25.11 -8.55
N ARG A 58 18.24 -24.60 -7.52
CA ARG A 58 18.45 -25.31 -6.25
C ARG A 58 17.16 -25.40 -5.43
N ASN A 59 16.16 -24.57 -5.72
CA ASN A 59 14.85 -24.64 -5.10
C ASN A 59 13.95 -25.60 -5.88
N GLY A 60 13.19 -26.43 -5.16
CA GLY A 60 12.21 -27.31 -5.79
C GLY A 60 11.07 -26.52 -6.48
N PRO A 61 10.35 -27.16 -7.42
CA PRO A 61 9.28 -26.52 -8.20
C PRO A 61 8.24 -25.76 -7.35
N ASP A 62 7.83 -26.33 -6.22
CA ASP A 62 6.80 -25.74 -5.37
C ASP A 62 7.27 -24.43 -4.71
N LYS A 63 8.50 -24.38 -4.20
CA LYS A 63 9.07 -23.15 -3.63
C LYS A 63 9.18 -22.05 -4.68
N ARG A 64 9.55 -22.41 -5.90
CA ARG A 64 9.65 -21.47 -7.03
C ARG A 64 8.27 -20.96 -7.44
N ARG A 65 7.25 -21.83 -7.46
CA ARG A 65 5.85 -21.48 -7.75
C ARG A 65 5.25 -20.55 -6.70
N ILE A 66 5.51 -20.81 -5.41
CA ILE A 66 5.05 -19.93 -4.33
C ILE A 66 5.67 -18.53 -4.49
N ALA A 67 6.98 -18.46 -4.75
CA ALA A 67 7.68 -17.19 -4.95
C ALA A 67 7.13 -16.41 -6.16
N GLU A 68 6.92 -17.09 -7.29
CA GLU A 68 6.29 -16.51 -8.48
C GLU A 68 4.92 -15.90 -8.16
N ARG A 69 4.08 -16.61 -7.41
CA ARG A 69 2.73 -16.16 -7.08
C ARG A 69 2.70 -15.02 -6.07
N LYS A 70 3.60 -15.01 -5.08
CA LYS A 70 3.80 -13.85 -4.18
C LYS A 70 4.22 -12.60 -4.99
N ILE A 71 5.11 -12.75 -5.97
CA ILE A 71 5.51 -11.67 -6.87
C ILE A 71 4.32 -11.18 -7.71
N ALA A 72 3.56 -12.09 -8.32
CA ALA A 72 2.42 -11.74 -9.16
C ALA A 72 1.33 -11.01 -8.35
N ALA A 73 0.92 -11.57 -7.21
CA ALA A 73 -0.13 -11.00 -6.36
C ALA A 73 0.25 -9.61 -5.82
N SER A 74 1.51 -9.41 -5.42
CA SER A 74 1.95 -8.10 -4.92
C SER A 74 2.06 -7.04 -6.02
N ARG A 75 2.47 -7.42 -7.24
CA ARG A 75 2.45 -6.53 -8.41
C ARG A 75 1.04 -6.13 -8.81
N GLU A 76 0.11 -7.09 -8.79
CA GLU A 76 -1.30 -6.81 -9.02
C GLU A 76 -1.84 -5.84 -7.96
N LYS A 77 -1.54 -6.08 -6.68
CA LYS A 77 -1.96 -5.17 -5.60
C LYS A 77 -1.45 -3.75 -5.81
N TYR A 78 -0.17 -3.59 -6.14
CA TYR A 78 0.40 -2.29 -6.48
C TYR A 78 -0.30 -1.64 -7.68
N SER A 79 -0.57 -2.41 -8.74
CA SER A 79 -1.28 -1.90 -9.92
C SER A 79 -2.68 -1.39 -9.60
N LEU A 80 -3.35 -1.97 -8.59
CA LEU A 80 -4.69 -1.58 -8.18
C LEU A 80 -4.71 -0.41 -7.21
N THR A 81 -3.73 -0.33 -6.29
CA THR A 81 -3.77 0.66 -5.19
C THR A 81 -2.74 1.77 -5.30
N ALA A 82 -1.72 1.61 -6.15
CA ALA A 82 -0.54 2.47 -6.22
C ALA A 82 0.20 2.65 -4.87
N SER A 83 0.00 1.73 -3.91
CA SER A 83 0.63 1.74 -2.58
C SER A 83 1.67 0.63 -2.45
N TYR A 84 2.91 1.00 -2.09
CA TYR A 84 3.94 0.03 -1.76
C TYR A 84 3.67 -0.66 -0.42
N CYS A 85 3.00 0.00 0.52
CA CYS A 85 2.63 -0.64 1.78
C CYS A 85 1.65 -1.79 1.54
N ASP A 86 0.61 -1.59 0.73
CA ASP A 86 -0.34 -2.65 0.41
C ASP A 86 0.33 -3.79 -0.39
N ALA A 87 1.21 -3.46 -1.34
CA ALA A 87 1.96 -4.46 -2.08
C ALA A 87 2.94 -5.25 -1.19
N TYR A 88 3.57 -4.56 -0.23
CA TYR A 88 4.45 -5.18 0.77
C TYR A 88 3.69 -6.13 1.68
N ASP A 89 2.52 -5.72 2.17
CA ASP A 89 1.68 -6.57 3.00
C ASP A 89 1.30 -7.85 2.23
N VAL A 90 0.97 -7.73 0.94
CA VAL A 90 0.68 -8.89 0.10
C VAL A 90 1.91 -9.78 -0.13
N ILE A 91 3.09 -9.23 -0.46
CA ILE A 91 4.25 -10.09 -0.77
C ILE A 91 4.70 -10.93 0.44
N ILE A 92 4.53 -10.43 1.67
CA ILE A 92 4.90 -11.17 2.88
C ILE A 92 3.81 -12.12 3.37
N THR A 93 2.52 -11.81 3.15
CA THR A 93 1.40 -12.60 3.70
C THR A 93 0.70 -13.52 2.69
N PHE A 94 0.83 -13.29 1.40
CA PHE A 94 0.13 -14.06 0.38
C PHE A 94 0.56 -15.53 0.41
N GLU A 95 -0.40 -16.42 0.54
CA GLU A 95 -0.22 -17.87 0.43
C GLU A 95 -1.17 -18.42 -0.65
N PRO A 96 -0.67 -19.17 -1.65
CA PRO A 96 -1.51 -19.71 -2.69
C PRO A 96 -2.41 -20.82 -2.14
N GLU A 97 -3.70 -20.78 -2.49
CA GLU A 97 -4.71 -21.78 -2.05
C GLU A 97 -4.39 -23.22 -2.47
N THR A 98 -3.72 -23.37 -3.62
CA THR A 98 -3.33 -24.65 -4.21
C THR A 98 -2.00 -24.46 -4.91
N LEU A 99 -1.17 -25.50 -5.03
CA LEU A 99 0.06 -25.49 -5.82
C LEU A 99 -0.10 -26.11 -7.21
N ASP A 100 -1.33 -26.46 -7.59
CA ASP A 100 -1.64 -26.95 -8.93
C ASP A 100 -1.28 -25.88 -9.96
N ARG A 101 -0.77 -26.35 -11.09
CA ARG A 101 -0.33 -25.48 -12.19
C ARG A 101 -1.50 -24.69 -12.76
N ARG A 102 -1.30 -23.39 -12.93
CA ARG A 102 -2.24 -22.47 -13.59
C ARG A 102 -1.71 -22.03 -14.97
N PRO A 103 -2.60 -21.65 -15.91
CA PRO A 103 -2.16 -21.01 -17.14
C PRO A 103 -1.31 -19.77 -16.84
N GLY A 104 -0.13 -19.69 -17.46
CA GLY A 104 0.82 -18.60 -17.24
C GLY A 104 1.88 -18.87 -16.17
N ASP A 105 1.76 -19.92 -15.35
CA ASP A 105 2.82 -20.31 -14.41
C ASP A 105 4.09 -20.71 -15.18
N ALA A 106 5.25 -20.37 -14.62
CA ALA A 106 6.54 -20.84 -15.11
C ALA A 106 6.65 -22.37 -15.07
N GLN A 107 7.44 -22.90 -16.00
CA GLN A 107 7.74 -24.33 -16.07
C GLN A 107 9.06 -24.64 -15.42
N PHE A 108 9.03 -25.64 -14.56
CA PHE A 108 10.19 -26.12 -13.83
C PHE A 108 10.35 -27.59 -14.21
N ASP A 109 11.46 -27.88 -14.90
CA ASP A 109 11.87 -29.23 -15.27
C ASP A 109 12.48 -29.98 -14.08
#